data_AF-X1KAX8-F1
#
_entry.id   AF-X1KAX8-F1
#
_cell.length_a   1.000
_cell.length_b   1.000
_cell.length_c   1.000
_cell.angle_alpha   90.00
_cell.angle_beta   90.00
_cell.angle_gamma   90.00
#
_symmetry.space_group_name_H-M   'P 1'
#
loop_
_entity.id
_entity.type
_entity.pdbx_description
1 polymer ?
#
loop_
_entity_poly.entity_id
_entity_poly.type
_entity_poly.pdbx_seq_one_letter_code
_entity_poly.pdbx_strand_id
1 'polypeptide(L)'
;ITERKQLTQQTETYAAHIAKAHEEELKRVAHKLHEDTAQSLAALGLTADAMIKAAELGTTFDYLLTGKEGIMPDIIVAIKADGSLNLNLKKALITMVKSLRGSNVSDRIDHNANH
;
A
#
# COMPACT_ATOMS: atom_id res chain seq x y z
N ILE A 1 -54.40 39.40 15.29
CA ILE A 1 -54.59 37.99 14.82
C ILE A 1 -53.92 37.76 13.47
N THR A 2 -53.97 38.73 12.55
CA THR A 2 -53.44 38.62 11.18
C THR A 2 -51.91 38.53 11.10
N GLU A 3 -51.17 39.38 11.82
CA GLU A 3 -49.69 39.36 11.80
C GLU A 3 -49.10 38.08 12.37
N ARG A 4 -49.64 37.55 13.47
CA ARG A 4 -49.15 36.32 14.08
C ARG A 4 -49.32 35.12 13.14
N LYS A 5 -50.44 35.07 12.40
CA LYS A 5 -50.67 34.05 11.36
C LYS A 5 -49.67 34.19 10.20
N GLN A 6 -49.42 35.41 9.73
CA GLN A 6 -48.42 35.65 8.67
C GLN A 6 -47.01 35.24 9.12
N LEU A 7 -46.63 35.57 10.35
CA LEU A 7 -45.33 35.21 10.90
C LEU A 7 -45.16 33.69 10.99
N THR A 8 -46.17 32.98 11.50
CA THR A 8 -46.15 31.51 11.58
C THR A 8 -46.01 30.89 10.19
N GLN A 9 -46.78 31.35 9.22
CA GLN A 9 -46.73 30.82 7.86
C GLN A 9 -45.39 31.12 7.16
N GLN A 10 -44.79 32.27 7.42
CA GLN A 10 -43.44 32.58 6.98
C GLN A 10 -42.43 31.63 7.61
N THR A 11 -42.49 31.41 8.93
CA THR A 11 -41.57 30.47 9.61
C THR A 11 -41.70 29.05 9.09
N GLU A 12 -42.91 28.58 8.80
CA GLU A 12 -43.15 27.25 8.22
C GLU A 12 -42.56 27.14 6.80
N THR A 13 -42.73 28.19 6.00
CA THR A 13 -42.18 28.25 4.64
C THR A 13 -40.65 28.24 4.66
N TYR A 14 -40.03 29.04 5.54
CA TYR A 14 -38.58 29.04 5.72
C TYR A 14 -38.06 27.70 6.23
N ALA A 15 -38.74 27.09 7.20
CA ALA A 15 -38.38 25.77 7.71
C ALA A 15 -38.45 24.70 6.60
N ALA A 16 -39.47 24.75 5.74
CA ALA A 16 -39.60 23.85 4.59
C ALA A 16 -38.48 24.05 3.57
N HIS A 17 -38.08 25.29 3.29
CA HIS A 17 -36.95 25.58 2.39
C HIS A 17 -35.62 25.06 2.95
N ILE A 18 -35.37 25.24 4.25
CA ILE A 18 -34.17 24.72 4.92
C ILE A 18 -34.15 23.19 4.86
N ALA A 19 -35.28 22.54 5.19
CA ALA A 19 -35.38 21.09 5.15
C ALA A 19 -35.10 20.53 3.74
N LYS A 20 -35.66 21.16 2.70
CA LYS A 20 -35.42 20.77 1.31
C LYS A 20 -33.95 20.95 0.92
N ALA A 21 -33.35 22.09 1.26
CA ALA A 21 -31.94 22.35 0.98
C ALA A 21 -31.01 21.34 1.69
N HIS A 22 -31.33 20.97 2.92
CA HIS A 22 -30.59 19.94 3.66
C HIS A 22 -30.73 18.56 3.02
N GLU A 23 -31.92 18.19 2.53
CA GLU A 23 -32.12 16.91 1.85
C GLU A 23 -31.32 16.82 0.55
N GLU A 24 -31.30 17.89 -0.24
CA GLU A 24 -30.49 17.98 -1.45
C GLU A 24 -28.99 17.88 -1.15
N GLU A 25 -28.52 18.56 -0.09
CA GLU A 25 -27.12 18.49 0.32
C GLU A 25 -26.73 17.10 0.83
N LEU A 26 -27.61 16.43 1.60
CA LEU A 26 -27.38 15.06 2.05
C LEU A 26 -27.24 14.08 0.88
N LYS A 27 -28.09 14.22 -0.16
CA LYS A 27 -27.97 13.42 -1.39
C LYS A 27 -26.65 13.70 -2.10
N ARG A 28 -26.24 14.96 -2.20
CA ARG A 28 -24.96 15.35 -2.81
C ARG A 28 -23.77 14.76 -2.04
N VAL A 29 -23.79 14.85 -0.72
CA VAL A 29 -22.75 14.28 0.16
C VAL A 29 -22.69 12.76 0.02
N ALA A 30 -23.83 12.07 0.00
CA ALA A 30 -23.86 10.63 -0.18
C ALA A 30 -23.25 10.20 -1.53
N HIS A 31 -23.59 10.88 -2.62
CA HIS A 31 -23.00 10.60 -3.93
C HIS A 31 -21.49 10.83 -3.94
N LYS A 32 -21.03 11.95 -3.38
CA LYS A 32 -19.59 12.23 -3.29
C LYS A 32 -18.87 11.17 -2.46
N LEU A 33 -19.44 10.80 -1.31
CA LEU A 33 -18.85 9.77 -0.44
C LEU A 33 -18.76 8.42 -1.15
N HIS A 34 -19.78 8.03 -1.92
CA HIS A 34 -19.74 6.81 -2.71
C HIS A 34 -18.65 6.83 -3.77
N GLU A 35 -18.50 7.94 -4.48
CA GLU A 35 -17.44 8.12 -5.49
C GLU A 35 -16.05 8.06 -4.84
N ASP A 36 -15.82 8.83 -3.78
CA ASP A 36 -14.55 8.86 -3.03
C ASP A 36 -14.21 7.46 -2.47
N THR A 37 -15.23 6.71 -2.02
CA THR A 37 -15.07 5.32 -1.54
C THR A 37 -14.70 4.38 -2.66
N ALA A 38 -15.36 4.47 -3.82
CA ALA A 38 -15.06 3.64 -4.99
C ALA A 38 -13.63 3.88 -5.50
N GLN A 39 -13.21 5.14 -5.56
CA GLN A 39 -11.85 5.51 -5.94
C GLN A 39 -10.82 4.96 -4.94
N SER A 40 -11.09 5.10 -3.64
CA SER A 40 -10.21 4.56 -2.59
C SER A 40 -10.09 3.03 -2.67
N LEU A 41 -11.21 2.34 -2.91
CA LEU A 41 -11.22 0.88 -3.04
C LEU A 41 -10.44 0.41 -4.27
N ALA A 42 -10.58 1.12 -5.40
CA ALA A 42 -9.81 0.82 -6.61
C ALA A 42 -8.30 1.02 -6.40
N ALA A 43 -7.90 2.12 -5.73
CA ALA A 43 -6.49 2.38 -5.40
C ALA A 43 -5.91 1.30 -4.47
N LEU A 44 -6.67 0.86 -3.48
CA LEU A 44 -6.27 -0.25 -2.60
C LEU A 44 -6.11 -1.56 -3.38
N GLY A 45 -7.01 -1.87 -4.32
CA GLY A 45 -6.91 -3.05 -5.18
C GLY A 45 -5.61 -3.06 -6.00
N LEU A 46 -5.28 -1.95 -6.66
CA LEU A 46 -4.04 -1.82 -7.42
C LEU A 46 -2.78 -1.96 -6.52
N THR A 47 -2.85 -1.41 -5.30
CA THR A 47 -1.75 -1.51 -4.34
C THR A 47 -1.54 -2.95 -3.87
N ALA A 48 -2.62 -3.67 -3.58
CA ALA A 48 -2.58 -5.08 -3.19
C ALA A 48 -1.99 -5.95 -4.31
N ASP A 49 -2.43 -5.76 -5.56
CA ASP A 49 -1.90 -6.49 -6.72
C ASP A 49 -0.38 -6.27 -6.88
N ALA A 50 0.07 -5.03 -6.70
CA ALA A 50 1.49 -4.71 -6.78
C ALA A 50 2.29 -5.34 -5.63
N MET A 51 1.74 -5.42 -4.41
CA MET A 51 2.37 -6.13 -3.30
C MET A 51 2.46 -7.64 -3.54
N ILE A 52 1.41 -8.25 -4.10
CA ILE A 52 1.42 -9.67 -4.47
C ILE A 52 2.51 -9.94 -5.51
N LYS A 53 2.58 -9.12 -6.57
CA LYS A 53 3.63 -9.22 -7.59
C LYS A 53 5.04 -9.05 -7.00
N ALA A 54 5.21 -8.14 -6.04
CA ALA A 54 6.50 -7.97 -5.37
C ALA A 54 6.93 -9.26 -4.67
N ALA A 55 6.00 -9.92 -3.97
CA ALA A 55 6.26 -11.20 -3.30
C ALA A 55 6.58 -12.33 -4.30
N GLU A 56 5.83 -12.44 -5.40
CA GLU A 56 6.07 -13.44 -6.46
C GLU A 56 7.45 -13.28 -7.10
N LEU A 57 7.90 -12.04 -7.30
CA LEU A 57 9.20 -11.72 -7.87
C LEU A 57 10.34 -11.78 -6.84
N GLY A 58 10.03 -12.00 -5.56
CA GLY A 58 11.02 -11.97 -4.47
C GLY A 58 11.64 -10.58 -4.26
N THR A 59 10.91 -9.51 -4.61
CA THR A 59 11.34 -8.11 -4.49
C THR A 59 10.49 -7.38 -3.45
N THR A 60 10.83 -6.12 -3.18
CA THR A 60 9.99 -5.25 -2.31
C THR A 60 9.01 -4.45 -3.14
N PHE A 61 7.85 -4.12 -2.56
CA PHE A 61 6.90 -3.21 -3.20
C PHE A 61 7.54 -1.86 -3.55
N ASP A 62 8.42 -1.36 -2.69
CA ASP A 62 9.16 -0.12 -2.88
C ASP A 62 10.11 -0.18 -4.10
N TYR A 63 10.68 -1.36 -4.38
CA TYR A 63 11.46 -1.61 -5.58
C TYR A 63 10.61 -1.52 -6.85
N LEU A 64 9.39 -2.06 -6.85
CA LEU A 64 8.50 -1.96 -8.00
C LEU A 64 8.04 -0.51 -8.27
N LEU A 65 7.85 0.29 -7.23
CA LEU A 65 7.41 1.69 -7.35
C LEU A 65 8.53 2.64 -7.76
N THR A 66 9.71 2.48 -7.17
CA THR A 66 10.78 3.49 -7.26
C THR A 66 11.96 3.06 -8.11
N GLY A 67 12.04 1.77 -8.46
CA GLY A 67 13.23 1.15 -9.07
C GLY A 67 14.44 1.10 -8.14
N LYS A 68 14.30 1.53 -6.88
CA LYS A 68 15.36 1.49 -5.86
C LYS A 68 15.16 0.28 -5.00
N GLU A 69 16.22 -0.50 -4.77
CA GLU A 69 16.18 -1.56 -3.79
C GLU A 69 15.84 -0.95 -2.43
N GLY A 70 14.61 -1.21 -1.94
CA GLY A 70 14.34 -1.12 -0.51
C GLY A 70 15.32 -2.03 0.22
N ILE A 71 15.63 -1.74 1.49
CA ILE A 71 16.56 -2.55 2.29
C ILE A 71 15.95 -3.94 2.48
N MET A 72 16.18 -4.83 1.52
CA MET A 72 15.93 -6.24 1.67
C MET A 72 16.98 -6.72 2.68
N PRO A 73 16.58 -7.28 3.84
CA PRO A 73 17.54 -7.79 4.78
C PRO A 73 18.46 -8.75 4.04
N ASP A 74 19.78 -8.58 4.19
CA ASP A 74 20.76 -9.53 3.64
C ASP A 74 20.24 -10.95 3.91
N ILE A 75 20.24 -11.82 2.89
CA ILE A 75 19.73 -13.19 3.02
C ILE A 75 20.30 -13.93 4.26
N ILE A 76 21.52 -13.59 4.69
CA ILE A 76 22.12 -14.10 5.93
C ILE A 76 21.32 -13.65 7.17
N VAL A 77 20.86 -12.41 7.22
CA VAL A 77 20.00 -11.87 8.28
C VAL A 77 18.64 -12.56 8.28
N ALA A 78 18.04 -12.77 7.10
CA ALA A 78 16.79 -13.51 6.98
C ALA A 78 16.91 -14.97 7.50
N ILE A 79 17.96 -15.70 7.11
CA ILE A 79 18.23 -17.07 7.58
C ILE A 79 18.45 -17.11 9.11
N LYS A 80 19.12 -16.09 9.67
CA LYS A 80 19.33 -16.02 11.13
C LYS A 80 18.01 -15.81 11.88
N ALA A 81 17.14 -14.94 11.36
CA ALA A 81 15.87 -14.56 11.98
C ALA A 81 14.79 -15.65 11.92
N ASP A 82 14.87 -16.60 10.99
CA ASP A 82 13.86 -17.64 10.80
C ASP A 82 13.77 -18.61 12.01
N GLY A 83 12.66 -18.59 12.75
CA GLY A 83 12.44 -19.46 13.90
C GLY A 83 12.16 -20.93 13.56
N SER A 84 11.81 -21.23 12.31
CA SER A 84 11.49 -22.59 11.85
C SER A 84 12.72 -23.44 11.53
N LEU A 85 13.87 -22.80 11.29
CA LEU A 85 15.12 -23.48 10.95
C LEU A 85 15.90 -23.87 12.20
N ASN A 86 16.35 -25.12 12.27
CA ASN A 86 17.28 -25.54 13.31
C ASN A 86 18.69 -24.95 13.09
N LEU A 87 19.49 -24.89 14.16
CA LEU A 87 20.81 -24.25 14.16
C LEU A 87 21.77 -24.82 13.11
N ASN A 88 21.72 -26.14 12.87
CA ASN A 88 22.60 -26.81 11.91
C ASN A 88 22.24 -26.40 10.48
N LEU A 89 20.95 -26.36 10.16
CA LEU A 89 20.45 -25.95 8.87
C LEU A 89 20.75 -24.46 8.60
N LYS A 90 20.59 -23.59 9.61
CA LYS A 90 21.00 -22.18 9.51
C LYS A 90 22.47 -22.02 9.16
N LYS A 91 23.36 -22.76 9.82
CA LYS A 91 24.80 -22.72 9.56
C LYS A 91 25.14 -23.20 8.15
N ALA A 92 24.52 -24.28 7.69
CA ALA A 92 24.73 -24.82 6.35
C ALA A 92 24.32 -23.80 5.27
N LEU A 93 23.12 -23.22 5.38
CA LEU A 93 22.61 -22.22 4.44
C LEU A 93 23.47 -20.95 4.40
N ILE A 94 23.88 -20.44 5.57
CA ILE A 94 24.76 -19.26 5.64
C ILE A 94 26.11 -19.55 4.97
N THR A 95 26.65 -20.75 5.15
CA THR A 95 27.94 -21.16 4.55
C THR A 95 27.82 -21.21 3.03
N MET A 96 26.76 -21.84 2.51
CA MET A 96 26.48 -21.90 1.09
C MET A 96 26.35 -20.49 0.47
N VAL A 97 25.57 -19.61 1.10
CA VAL A 97 25.40 -18.22 0.65
C VAL A 97 26.74 -17.48 0.62
N LYS A 98 27.57 -17.63 1.65
CA LYS A 98 28.89 -16.99 1.70
C LYS A 98 29.81 -17.50 0.60
N SER A 99 29.82 -18.81 0.34
CA SER A 99 30.62 -19.40 -0.74
C SER A 99 30.19 -18.86 -2.10
N LEU A 100 28.89 -18.82 -2.39
CA LEU A 100 28.38 -18.28 -3.66
C LEU A 100 28.74 -16.81 -3.86
N ARG A 101 28.69 -15.99 -2.80
CA ARG A 101 29.10 -14.59 -2.86
C ARG A 101 30.62 -14.43 -3.05
N GLY A 102 31.42 -15.31 -2.48
CA GLY A 102 32.87 -15.34 -2.68
C GLY A 102 33.27 -15.82 -4.08
N SER A 103 32.57 -16.80 -4.64
CA SER A 103 32.80 -17.34 -5.98
C SER A 103 32.58 -16.29 -7.09
N ASN A 104 31.58 -15.42 -6.94
CA ASN A 104 31.30 -14.36 -7.93
C ASN A 104 32.41 -13.29 -8.05
N VAL A 105 33.33 -13.20 -7.08
CA VAL A 105 34.48 -12.27 -7.13
C VAL A 105 35.68 -12.91 -7.82
N SER A 106 35.84 -14.23 -7.71
CA SER A 106 36.97 -14.96 -8.32
C SER A 106 36.84 -15.03 -9.84
N ASP A 107 35.64 -15.31 -10.38
CA ASP A 107 35.41 -15.45 -11.82
C ASP A 107 35.61 -14.14 -12.63
N ARG A 108 35.58 -12.97 -11.97
CA ARG A 108 35.77 -11.65 -12.62
C ARG A 108 37.23 -11.23 -12.73
N ILE A 109 38.14 -11.78 -11.92
CA ILE A 109 39.55 -11.40 -11.94
C ILE A 109 40.30 -12.14 -13.05
N ASP A 110 39.89 -13.38 -13.36
CA ASP A 110 40.59 -14.23 -14.32
C ASP A 110 40.35 -13.82 -15.80
N HIS A 111 39.31 -13.01 -16.07
CA HIS A 111 39.02 -12.50 -17.42
C HIS A 111 39.72 -11.18 -17.77
N ASN A 112 40.38 -10.51 -16.81
CA ASN A 112 41.04 -9.21 -17.04
C ASN A 112 42.58 -9.29 -16.99
N ALA A 113 43.15 -10.49 -16.95
CA ALA A 113 44.60 -10.72 -16.93
C ALA A 113 45.18 -11.18 -18.28
N ASN A 114 44.36 -11.33 -19.33
CA ASN A 114 44.80 -11.65 -20.69
C ASN A 114 44.30 -10.58 -21.66
N HIS A 115 44.92 -9.40 -21.64
CA HIS A 115 45.01 -8.51 -22.80
C HIS A 115 46.25 -7.62 -22.73
#